data_AF-A0A845XA54-F1
#
_entry.id   AF-A0A845XA54-F1
#
_cell.length_a   1.000
_cell.length_b   1.000
_cell.length_c   1.000
_cell.angle_alpha   90.00
_cell.angle_beta   90.00
_cell.angle_gamma   90.00
#
_symmetry.space_group_name_H-M   'P 1'
#
loop_
_entity.id
_entity.type
_entity.pdbx_description
1 polymer ?
#
loop_
_entity_poly.entity_id
_entity_poly.type
_entity_poly.pdbx_seq_one_letter_code
_entity_poly.pdbx_strand_id
1 'polypeptide(L)'
;MSIMSFFADEIKSFSNSFAFLASIIFFGVWFGWDYYRNYIFFNNLARGQAPQSFLDFPDFETSMTIYSEAEDKIKGFVKDVLSSTKVEVSLKISGVELNNLCSQGKSSSKFEGGKHVFYYINEGYVYEKLMNFPSPMQYGGYSFQERRIEFTRKNSDWQEESIYISGRDYDREPVHIFFSSLLRFIFGIGERPYAYSIKDKKEESNEYKKYLSLIKAINEVKVEDGLLYFLKK
;
A
#
# COMPACT_ATOMS: atom_id res chain seq x y z
N MET A 1 36.93 -29.63 36.12
CA MET A 1 36.69 -28.74 34.96
C MET A 1 37.92 -28.83 34.06
N SER A 2 37.75 -29.12 32.77
CA SER A 2 38.87 -29.27 31.83
C SER A 2 39.37 -27.90 31.39
N ILE A 3 40.69 -27.74 31.20
CA ILE A 3 41.27 -26.51 30.64
C ILE A 3 40.61 -26.17 29.29
N MET A 4 40.26 -27.17 28.48
CA MET A 4 39.54 -26.95 27.22
C MET A 4 38.10 -26.45 27.40
N SER A 5 37.40 -26.86 28.47
CA SER A 5 36.05 -26.32 28.75
C SER A 5 36.10 -24.85 29.21
N PHE A 6 37.13 -24.46 29.94
CA PHE A 6 37.32 -23.07 30.37
C PHE A 6 37.59 -22.12 29.19
N PHE A 7 38.50 -22.50 28.28
CA PHE A 7 38.78 -21.70 27.08
C PHE A 7 37.60 -21.62 26.11
N ALA A 8 36.80 -22.68 25.99
CA ALA A 8 35.58 -22.66 25.17
C ALA A 8 34.53 -21.68 25.71
N ASP A 9 34.37 -21.61 27.04
CA ASP A 9 33.45 -20.69 27.69
C ASP A 9 33.92 -19.22 27.60
N GLU A 10 35.22 -18.95 27.72
CA GLU A 10 35.78 -17.61 27.54
C GLU A 10 35.66 -17.11 26.09
N ILE A 11 35.94 -17.96 25.09
CA ILE A 11 35.79 -17.60 23.67
C ILE A 11 34.32 -17.30 23.33
N LYS A 12 33.38 -18.08 23.87
CA LYS A 12 31.94 -17.86 23.69
C LYS A 12 31.47 -16.57 24.37
N SER A 13 31.95 -16.28 25.58
CA SER A 13 31.67 -15.04 26.30
C SER A 13 32.18 -13.82 25.53
N PHE A 14 33.43 -13.86 25.06
CA PHE A 14 34.03 -12.78 24.25
C PHE A 14 33.27 -12.55 22.93
N SER A 15 32.91 -13.63 22.22
CA SER A 15 32.11 -13.55 20.99
C SER A 15 30.74 -12.91 21.22
N ASN A 16 30.08 -13.26 22.32
CA ASN A 16 28.79 -12.66 22.69
C ASN A 16 28.92 -11.17 23.04
N SER A 17 29.96 -10.77 23.78
CA SER A 17 30.22 -9.37 24.10
C SER A 17 30.56 -8.53 22.87
N PHE A 18 31.35 -9.08 21.94
CA PHE A 18 31.65 -8.43 20.68
C PHE A 18 30.41 -8.26 19.80
N ALA A 19 29.58 -9.30 19.66
CA ALA A 19 28.34 -9.23 18.91
C ALA A 19 27.37 -8.20 19.50
N PHE A 20 27.27 -8.13 20.83
CA PHE A 20 26.47 -7.12 21.52
C PHE A 20 26.97 -5.70 21.22
N LEU A 21 28.29 -5.44 21.36
CA LEU A 21 28.87 -4.13 21.05
C LEU A 21 28.68 -3.75 19.57
N ALA A 22 28.89 -4.70 18.65
CA ALA A 22 28.66 -4.50 17.22
C ALA A 22 27.19 -4.17 16.93
N SER A 23 26.24 -4.81 17.63
CA SER A 23 24.82 -4.48 17.49
C SER A 23 24.52 -3.06 17.95
N ILE A 24 25.09 -2.61 19.08
CA ILE A 24 24.90 -1.24 19.59
C ILE A 24 25.43 -0.22 18.58
N ILE A 25 26.61 -0.45 18.04
CA ILE A 25 27.21 0.44 17.03
C ILE A 25 26.35 0.45 15.77
N PHE A 26 25.94 -0.72 15.28
CA PHE A 26 25.09 -0.84 14.10
C PHE A 26 23.76 -0.07 14.27
N PHE A 27 23.05 -0.30 15.38
CA PHE A 27 21.81 0.41 15.68
C PHE A 27 22.06 1.91 15.87
N GLY A 28 23.13 2.31 16.56
CA GLY A 28 23.49 3.71 16.74
C GLY A 28 23.75 4.44 15.41
N VAL A 29 24.51 3.82 14.51
CA VAL A 29 24.77 4.37 13.16
C VAL A 29 23.48 4.41 12.34
N TRP A 30 22.67 3.35 12.40
CA TRP A 30 21.38 3.29 11.69
C TRP A 30 20.44 4.41 12.13
N PHE A 31 20.24 4.57 13.45
CA PHE A 31 19.38 5.61 14.01
C PHE A 31 19.92 7.02 13.75
N GLY A 32 21.24 7.22 13.87
CA GLY A 32 21.88 8.49 13.58
C GLY A 32 21.72 8.90 12.12
N TRP A 33 21.82 7.95 11.20
CA TRP A 33 21.60 8.17 9.77
C TRP A 33 20.16 8.56 9.45
N ASP A 34 19.18 7.84 9.99
CA ASP A 34 17.76 8.17 9.80
C ASP A 34 17.41 9.56 10.37
N TYR A 35 17.92 9.87 11.56
CA TYR A 35 17.74 11.20 12.16
C TYR A 35 18.33 12.31 11.28
N TYR A 36 19.56 12.12 10.78
CA TYR A 36 20.22 13.09 9.91
C TYR A 36 19.44 13.32 8.60
N ARG A 37 18.91 12.26 7.97
CA ARG A 37 18.07 12.38 6.77
C ARG A 37 16.79 13.16 7.03
N ASN A 38 16.12 12.90 8.15
CA ASN A 38 14.92 13.64 8.55
C ASN A 38 15.25 15.10 8.82
N TYR A 39 16.35 15.39 9.53
CA TYR A 39 16.82 16.75 9.76
C TYR A 39 17.07 17.51 8.46
N ILE A 40 17.78 16.91 7.50
CA ILE A 40 18.01 17.52 6.18
C ILE A 40 16.67 17.83 5.50
N PHE A 41 15.75 16.87 5.49
CA PHE A 41 14.46 17.04 4.82
C PHE A 41 13.66 18.20 5.43
N PHE A 42 13.51 18.25 6.75
CA PHE A 42 12.78 19.32 7.42
C PHE A 42 13.46 20.68 7.25
N ASN A 43 14.80 20.73 7.24
CA ASN A 43 15.54 21.96 6.96
C ASN A 43 15.34 22.43 5.51
N ASN A 44 15.35 21.51 4.54
CA ASN A 44 15.06 21.82 3.14
C ASN A 44 13.61 22.32 2.98
N LEU A 45 12.66 21.64 3.63
CA LEU A 45 11.25 22.05 3.65
C LEU A 45 11.08 23.47 4.22
N ALA A 46 11.72 23.78 5.35
CA ALA A 46 11.70 25.10 5.97
C ALA A 46 12.33 26.21 5.10
N ARG A 47 13.24 25.84 4.18
CA ARG A 47 13.85 26.73 3.20
C ARG A 47 13.09 26.81 1.87
N GLY A 48 11.94 26.16 1.75
CA GLY A 48 11.16 26.07 0.51
C GLY A 48 11.80 25.20 -0.57
N GLN A 49 12.77 24.36 -0.21
CA GLN A 49 13.50 23.45 -1.10
C GLN A 49 12.95 22.02 -1.01
N ALA A 50 11.63 21.90 -0.91
CA ALA A 50 11.00 20.58 -0.86
C ALA A 50 11.15 19.87 -2.22
N PRO A 51 11.36 18.54 -2.23
CA PRO A 51 11.36 17.77 -3.47
C PRO A 51 10.04 17.92 -4.22
N GLN A 52 10.08 17.94 -5.55
CA GLN A 52 8.87 18.09 -6.38
C GLN A 52 7.82 17.01 -6.07
N SER A 53 8.24 15.76 -5.83
CA SER A 53 7.35 14.66 -5.44
C SER A 53 6.56 14.93 -4.15
N PHE A 54 7.11 15.72 -3.21
CA PHE A 54 6.39 16.16 -2.01
C PHE A 54 5.40 17.29 -2.33
N LEU A 55 5.81 18.24 -3.18
CA LEU A 55 4.95 19.34 -3.61
C LEU A 55 3.73 18.82 -4.38
N ASP A 56 3.95 17.84 -5.27
CA ASP A 56 2.93 17.19 -6.10
C ASP A 56 2.07 16.16 -5.36
N PHE A 57 2.47 15.76 -4.13
CA PHE A 57 1.63 14.90 -3.32
C PHE A 57 0.41 15.70 -2.84
N PRO A 58 -0.82 15.23 -3.04
CA PRO A 58 -2.00 15.99 -2.67
C PRO A 58 -2.33 15.84 -1.18
N ASP A 59 -2.91 16.88 -0.60
CA ASP A 59 -3.75 16.74 0.60
C ASP A 59 -5.11 16.18 0.18
N PHE A 60 -5.71 15.33 1.02
CA PHE A 60 -7.00 14.71 0.70
C PHE A 60 -8.02 14.99 1.80
N GLU A 61 -9.08 15.71 1.42
CA GLU A 61 -10.20 16.04 2.30
C GLU A 61 -11.39 15.13 2.03
N THR A 62 -11.99 14.62 3.10
CA THR A 62 -13.16 13.74 2.99
C THR A 62 -14.02 13.82 4.26
N SER A 63 -15.09 13.02 4.30
CA SER A 63 -15.94 12.85 5.47
C SER A 63 -16.49 11.43 5.55
N MET A 64 -16.99 11.05 6.73
CA MET A 64 -17.66 9.78 6.94
C MET A 64 -18.90 9.60 6.06
N THR A 65 -19.58 10.69 5.70
CA THR A 65 -20.73 10.66 4.78
C THR A 65 -20.32 10.23 3.39
N ILE A 66 -19.29 10.88 2.83
CA ILE A 66 -18.77 10.57 1.49
C ILE A 66 -18.22 9.14 1.43
N TYR A 67 -17.54 8.71 2.49
CA TYR A 67 -17.09 7.32 2.62
C TYR A 67 -18.27 6.34 2.60
N SER A 68 -19.31 6.58 3.41
CA SER A 68 -20.48 5.70 3.49
C SER A 68 -21.19 5.58 2.14
N GLU A 69 -21.31 6.68 1.39
CA GLU A 69 -21.90 6.67 0.04
C GLU A 69 -21.11 5.79 -0.94
N ALA A 70 -19.78 5.91 -0.94
CA ALA A 70 -18.91 5.06 -1.77
C ALA A 70 -18.99 3.58 -1.33
N GLU A 71 -19.02 3.32 -0.03
CA GLU A 71 -19.12 1.98 0.53
C GLU A 71 -20.47 1.31 0.18
N ASP A 72 -21.59 2.04 0.33
CA ASP A 72 -22.93 1.55 0.02
C ASP A 72 -23.10 1.25 -1.47
N LYS A 73 -22.53 2.09 -2.34
CA LYS A 73 -22.48 1.87 -3.78
C LYS A 73 -21.78 0.55 -4.12
N ILE A 74 -20.64 0.26 -3.48
CA ILE A 74 -19.91 -1.00 -3.67
C ILE A 74 -20.71 -2.18 -3.12
N LYS A 75 -21.25 -2.08 -1.90
CA LYS A 75 -22.06 -3.14 -1.28
C LYS A 75 -23.28 -3.47 -2.14
N GLY A 76 -23.92 -2.46 -2.72
CA GLY A 76 -25.02 -2.61 -3.67
C GLY A 76 -24.60 -3.41 -4.91
N PHE A 77 -23.47 -3.05 -5.53
CA PHE A 77 -22.93 -3.80 -6.66
C PHE A 77 -22.61 -5.26 -6.31
N VAL A 78 -21.95 -5.51 -5.18
CA VAL A 78 -21.60 -6.87 -4.73
C VAL A 78 -22.87 -7.71 -4.55
N LYS A 79 -23.90 -7.15 -3.91
CA LYS A 79 -25.19 -7.80 -3.75
C LYS A 79 -25.84 -8.13 -5.09
N ASP A 80 -25.87 -7.16 -6.01
CA ASP A 80 -26.47 -7.32 -7.33
C ASP A 80 -25.76 -8.40 -8.16
N VAL A 81 -24.42 -8.40 -8.16
CA VAL A 81 -23.62 -9.40 -8.89
C VAL A 81 -23.89 -10.81 -8.38
N LEU A 82 -23.87 -10.99 -7.05
CA LEU A 82 -24.02 -12.30 -6.41
C LEU A 82 -25.47 -12.81 -6.36
N SER A 83 -26.47 -11.93 -6.46
CA SER A 83 -27.89 -12.31 -6.32
C SER A 83 -28.49 -13.06 -7.52
N SER A 84 -27.73 -13.27 -8.61
CA SER A 84 -28.14 -13.86 -9.91
C SER A 84 -29.38 -13.25 -10.59
N THR A 85 -30.11 -12.34 -9.94
CA THR A 85 -31.34 -11.70 -10.45
C THR A 85 -31.08 -10.66 -11.53
N LYS A 86 -29.93 -9.96 -11.45
CA LYS A 86 -29.52 -9.00 -12.48
C LYS A 86 -28.46 -9.63 -13.39
N VAL A 87 -28.78 -9.63 -14.67
CA VAL A 87 -27.91 -10.16 -15.74
C VAL A 87 -26.76 -9.17 -15.98
N GLU A 88 -27.10 -7.88 -16.11
CA GLU A 88 -26.11 -6.82 -16.37
C GLU A 88 -26.05 -5.84 -15.20
N VAL A 89 -24.84 -5.60 -14.68
CA VAL A 89 -24.60 -4.67 -13.58
C VAL A 89 -23.23 -4.00 -13.78
N SER A 90 -23.16 -2.69 -13.55
CA SER A 90 -21.91 -1.93 -13.63
C SER A 90 -21.60 -1.18 -12.35
N LEU A 91 -20.35 -1.20 -11.92
CA LEU A 91 -19.80 -0.32 -10.89
C LEU A 91 -18.76 0.58 -11.55
N LYS A 92 -18.84 1.89 -11.28
CA LYS A 92 -17.91 2.91 -11.74
C LYS A 92 -17.27 3.54 -10.51
N ILE A 93 -15.96 3.62 -10.44
CA ILE A 93 -15.23 4.22 -9.32
C ILE A 93 -14.25 5.24 -9.87
N SER A 94 -14.34 6.48 -9.39
CA SER A 94 -13.38 7.56 -9.66
C SER A 94 -12.16 7.49 -8.73
N GLY A 95 -11.08 8.18 -9.09
CA GLY A 95 -9.93 8.36 -8.19
C GLY A 95 -10.33 8.97 -6.84
N VAL A 96 -11.27 9.92 -6.83
CA VAL A 96 -11.79 10.54 -5.60
C VAL A 96 -12.48 9.48 -4.71
N GLU A 97 -13.34 8.64 -5.28
CA GLU A 97 -13.99 7.55 -4.55
C GLU A 97 -12.97 6.52 -4.02
N LEU A 98 -11.95 6.16 -4.80
CA LEU A 98 -10.87 5.27 -4.32
C LEU A 98 -10.16 5.85 -3.10
N ASN A 99 -9.83 7.14 -3.13
CA ASN A 99 -9.21 7.82 -2.00
C ASN A 99 -10.13 7.89 -0.78
N ASN A 100 -11.44 8.16 -0.98
CA ASN A 100 -12.43 8.16 0.10
C ASN A 100 -12.50 6.80 0.80
N LEU A 101 -12.51 5.72 0.02
CA LEU A 101 -12.46 4.36 0.56
C LEU A 101 -11.17 4.13 1.33
N CYS A 102 -10.02 4.48 0.74
CA CYS A 102 -8.70 4.28 1.34
C CYS A 102 -8.52 5.05 2.65
N SER A 103 -9.08 6.26 2.74
CA SER A 103 -8.98 7.12 3.92
C SER A 103 -10.04 6.84 4.98
N GLN A 104 -11.02 5.97 4.68
CA GLN A 104 -12.10 5.57 5.59
C GLN A 104 -12.84 6.78 6.18
N GLY A 105 -13.08 7.80 5.35
CA GLY A 105 -13.78 9.02 5.75
C GLY A 105 -12.98 9.99 6.62
N LYS A 106 -11.66 9.80 6.75
CA LYS A 106 -10.75 10.69 7.47
C LYS A 106 -9.94 11.53 6.49
N SER A 107 -9.98 12.84 6.63
CA SER A 107 -9.05 13.71 5.91
C SER A 107 -7.60 13.37 6.32
N SER A 108 -6.68 13.50 5.38
CA SER A 108 -5.25 13.28 5.63
C SER A 108 -4.47 14.42 5.03
N SER A 109 -3.57 14.99 5.83
CA SER A 109 -2.59 15.93 5.33
C SER A 109 -1.27 15.24 5.05
N LYS A 110 -0.60 15.62 3.96
CA LYS A 110 0.74 15.14 3.62
C LYS A 110 1.83 15.60 4.58
N PHE A 111 1.52 16.52 5.50
CA PHE A 111 2.43 16.97 6.55
C PHE A 111 2.30 16.16 7.84
N GLU A 112 1.28 15.30 7.96
CA GLU A 112 1.16 14.38 9.08
C GLU A 112 2.23 13.29 8.97
N GLY A 113 2.78 12.84 10.10
CA GLY A 113 3.77 11.78 10.09
C GLY A 113 3.13 10.42 9.80
N GLY A 114 3.71 9.66 8.87
CA GLY A 114 3.32 8.29 8.58
C GLY A 114 3.22 7.98 7.09
N LYS A 115 2.50 6.89 6.79
CA LYS A 115 2.28 6.42 5.42
C LYS A 115 1.02 7.04 4.84
N HIS A 116 1.18 7.72 3.72
CA HIS A 116 0.13 8.34 2.93
C HIS A 116 0.01 7.64 1.59
N VAL A 117 -1.22 7.55 1.13
CA VAL A 117 -1.62 6.80 -0.04
C VAL A 117 -2.60 7.66 -0.81
N PHE A 118 -2.35 7.79 -2.10
CA PHE A 118 -3.22 8.54 -2.98
C PHE A 118 -3.38 7.82 -4.32
N TYR A 119 -4.63 7.65 -4.75
CA TYR A 119 -4.99 7.07 -6.04
C TYR A 119 -5.40 8.14 -7.03
N TYR A 120 -5.01 7.99 -8.28
CA TYR A 120 -5.58 8.76 -9.37
C TYR A 120 -5.74 7.90 -10.62
N ILE A 121 -6.64 8.31 -11.51
CA ILE A 121 -6.92 7.58 -12.74
C ILE A 121 -6.58 8.51 -13.89
N ASN A 122 -5.64 8.10 -14.73
CA ASN A 122 -5.18 8.87 -15.87
C ASN A 122 -4.76 7.93 -17.00
N GLU A 123 -4.82 8.40 -18.25
CA GLU A 123 -4.26 7.68 -19.42
C GLU A 123 -4.66 6.19 -19.54
N GLY A 124 -5.87 5.82 -19.09
CA GLY A 124 -6.34 4.42 -19.14
C GLY A 124 -5.75 3.51 -18.05
N TYR A 125 -5.16 4.07 -16.99
CA TYR A 125 -4.59 3.33 -15.88
C TYR A 125 -4.99 3.89 -14.52
N VAL A 126 -4.94 3.03 -13.50
CA VAL A 126 -4.97 3.45 -12.10
C VAL A 126 -3.54 3.64 -11.64
N TYR A 127 -3.26 4.77 -11.02
CA TYR A 127 -1.98 5.07 -10.41
C TYR A 127 -2.15 5.18 -8.91
N GLU A 128 -1.10 4.77 -8.21
CA GLU A 128 -0.99 4.91 -6.79
C GLU A 128 0.31 5.64 -6.45
N LYS A 129 0.18 6.72 -5.69
CA LYS A 129 1.27 7.41 -5.03
C LYS A 129 1.30 6.99 -3.57
N LEU A 130 2.47 6.57 -3.13
CA LEU A 130 2.77 6.25 -1.74
C LEU A 130 3.85 7.20 -1.26
N MET A 131 3.59 7.87 -0.15
CA MET A 131 4.57 8.68 0.55
C MET A 131 4.71 8.17 1.98
N ASN A 132 5.94 7.97 2.44
CA ASN A 132 6.21 7.84 3.86
C ASN A 132 6.80 9.15 4.35
N PHE A 133 5.99 9.90 5.08
CA PHE A 133 6.38 11.17 5.66
C PHE A 133 6.96 10.92 7.07
N PRO A 134 8.14 11.47 7.39
CA PRO A 134 8.79 11.18 8.66
C PRO A 134 7.96 11.69 9.83
N SER A 135 7.61 10.78 10.74
CA SER A 135 7.01 11.13 12.03
C SER A 135 8.11 11.37 13.06
N PRO A 136 7.96 12.34 14.00
CA PRO A 136 8.93 12.56 15.07
C PRO A 136 9.23 11.32 15.93
N MET A 137 8.32 10.33 15.92
CA MET A 137 8.43 9.09 16.69
C MET A 137 8.71 7.84 15.83
N GLN A 138 8.84 7.98 14.50
CA GLN A 138 9.06 6.83 13.60
C GLN A 138 10.40 6.92 12.89
N TYR A 139 11.08 5.78 12.83
CA TYR A 139 12.31 5.58 12.07
C TYR A 139 11.99 5.33 10.60
N GLY A 140 12.95 5.62 9.73
CA GLY A 140 12.77 5.63 8.28
C GLY A 140 12.52 7.04 7.75
N GLY A 141 13.44 7.50 6.91
CA GLY A 141 13.19 8.72 6.16
C GLY A 141 11.95 8.57 5.25
N TYR A 142 11.30 9.68 4.94
CA TYR A 142 11.60 10.24 3.64
C TYR A 142 11.47 9.36 2.37
N SER A 143 10.32 8.77 2.04
CA SER A 143 10.18 8.00 0.77
C SER A 143 8.96 8.38 -0.06
N PHE A 144 9.14 8.26 -1.38
CA PHE A 144 8.10 8.41 -2.40
C PHE A 144 8.18 7.23 -3.34
N GLN A 145 7.02 6.68 -3.68
CA GLN A 145 6.86 5.61 -4.65
C GLN A 145 5.61 5.88 -5.47
N GLU A 146 5.70 5.58 -6.76
CA GLU A 146 4.55 5.62 -7.66
C GLU A 146 4.50 4.34 -8.45
N ARG A 147 3.31 3.71 -8.47
CA ARG A 147 3.06 2.52 -9.29
C ARG A 147 1.83 2.70 -10.16
N ARG A 148 1.91 2.15 -11.36
CA ARG A 148 0.79 1.91 -12.26
C ARG A 148 0.19 0.55 -11.94
N ILE A 149 -1.12 0.49 -11.88
CA ILE A 149 -1.90 -0.72 -11.61
C ILE A 149 -2.65 -1.08 -12.88
N GLU A 150 -2.35 -2.27 -13.40
CA GLU A 150 -3.02 -2.87 -14.54
C GLU A 150 -3.87 -4.06 -14.13
N PHE A 151 -4.95 -4.30 -14.87
CA PHE A 151 -5.87 -5.41 -14.62
C PHE A 151 -5.87 -6.35 -15.81
N THR A 152 -5.42 -7.58 -15.59
CA THR A 152 -5.36 -8.62 -16.62
C THR A 152 -6.20 -9.82 -16.20
N ARG A 153 -6.76 -10.55 -17.16
CA ARG A 153 -7.56 -11.75 -16.86
C ARG A 153 -6.73 -13.00 -17.15
N LYS A 154 -6.50 -13.83 -16.14
CA LYS A 154 -5.74 -15.08 -16.23
C LYS A 154 -6.52 -16.23 -15.59
N ASN A 155 -6.73 -17.31 -16.33
CA ASN A 155 -7.45 -18.51 -15.85
C ASN A 155 -8.82 -18.19 -15.21
N SER A 156 -9.58 -17.27 -15.81
CA SER A 156 -10.89 -16.77 -15.34
C SER A 156 -10.88 -15.80 -14.16
N ASP A 157 -9.74 -15.57 -13.51
CA ASP A 157 -9.60 -14.63 -12.40
C ASP A 157 -8.97 -13.32 -12.86
N TRP A 158 -9.40 -12.20 -12.26
CA TRP A 158 -8.76 -10.90 -12.44
C TRP A 158 -7.47 -10.82 -11.62
N GLN A 159 -6.38 -10.48 -12.29
CA GLN A 159 -5.08 -10.24 -11.69
C GLN A 159 -4.75 -8.75 -11.74
N GLU A 160 -4.00 -8.32 -10.74
CA GLU A 160 -3.48 -6.97 -10.60
C GLU A 160 -1.98 -7.03 -10.86
N GLU A 161 -1.51 -6.23 -11.81
CA GLU A 161 -0.10 -6.08 -12.12
C GLU A 161 0.35 -4.68 -11.70
N SER A 162 1.31 -4.62 -10.78
CA SER A 162 1.90 -3.37 -10.31
C SER A 162 3.22 -3.10 -11.00
N ILE A 163 3.32 -1.96 -11.67
CA ILE A 163 4.51 -1.50 -12.40
C ILE A 163 5.01 -0.23 -11.73
N TYR A 164 6.17 -0.29 -11.07
CA TYR A 164 6.78 0.86 -10.40
C TYR A 164 7.36 1.83 -11.44
N ILE A 165 6.94 3.09 -11.38
CA ILE A 165 7.33 4.15 -12.31
C ILE A 165 8.44 5.01 -11.71
N SER A 166 8.34 5.31 -10.42
CA SER A 166 9.35 6.09 -9.72
C SER A 166 9.43 5.69 -8.25
N GLY A 167 10.63 5.75 -7.70
CA GLY A 167 10.88 5.44 -6.31
C GLY A 167 12.31 5.79 -5.93
N ARG A 168 12.49 6.43 -4.78
CA ARG A 168 13.82 6.81 -4.28
C ARG A 168 14.76 5.62 -4.04
N ASP A 169 14.19 4.43 -3.84
CA ASP A 169 14.92 3.19 -3.58
C ASP A 169 15.08 2.31 -4.83
N TYR A 170 14.60 2.75 -6.00
CA TYR A 170 14.58 1.94 -7.22
C TYR A 170 15.08 2.73 -8.43
N ASP A 171 16.40 2.91 -8.52
CA ASP A 171 17.10 3.27 -9.78
C ASP A 171 17.18 2.08 -10.78
N ARG A 172 16.35 1.05 -10.61
CA ARG A 172 16.37 -0.17 -11.43
C ARG A 172 14.97 -0.54 -11.89
N GLU A 173 14.96 -1.15 -13.08
CA GLU A 173 13.84 -1.62 -13.90
C GLU A 173 12.52 -1.92 -13.16
N PRO A 174 11.36 -1.69 -13.80
CA PRO A 174 10.06 -1.94 -13.21
C PRO A 174 9.95 -3.38 -12.69
N VAL A 175 9.90 -3.53 -11.37
CA VAL A 175 9.66 -4.83 -10.72
C VAL A 175 8.18 -5.11 -10.76
N HIS A 176 7.78 -6.14 -11.52
CA HIS A 176 6.41 -6.65 -11.54
C HIS A 176 6.13 -7.45 -10.27
N ILE A 177 5.33 -6.91 -9.36
CA ILE A 177 4.82 -7.65 -8.20
C ILE A 177 3.36 -8.03 -8.49
N PHE A 178 3.05 -9.33 -8.45
CA PHE A 178 1.73 -9.88 -8.73
C PHE A 178 0.98 -10.18 -7.44
N PHE A 179 0.24 -9.23 -6.84
CA PHE A 179 -0.81 -9.58 -5.84
C PHE A 179 -1.94 -8.54 -5.81
N SER A 180 -3.19 -9.03 -5.82
CA SER A 180 -4.46 -8.28 -5.99
C SER A 180 -4.89 -7.46 -4.77
N SER A 181 -4.08 -6.47 -4.39
CA SER A 181 -4.31 -5.67 -3.20
C SER A 181 -5.47 -4.68 -3.33
N LEU A 182 -5.61 -4.02 -4.48
CA LEU A 182 -6.62 -2.99 -4.71
C LEU A 182 -8.01 -3.60 -4.93
N LEU A 183 -8.13 -4.66 -5.73
CA LEU A 183 -9.41 -5.33 -5.97
C LEU A 183 -10.00 -5.90 -4.67
N ARG A 184 -9.15 -6.54 -3.87
CA ARG A 184 -9.57 -7.08 -2.57
C ARG A 184 -9.99 -5.96 -1.63
N PHE A 185 -9.22 -4.87 -1.58
CA PHE A 185 -9.56 -3.69 -0.80
C PHE A 185 -10.92 -3.09 -1.19
N ILE A 186 -11.13 -2.82 -2.48
CA ILE A 186 -12.40 -2.27 -3.00
C ILE A 186 -13.58 -3.15 -2.58
N PHE A 187 -13.45 -4.48 -2.69
CA PHE A 187 -14.53 -5.41 -2.35
C PHE A 187 -14.53 -5.89 -0.89
N GLY A 188 -13.83 -5.18 0.01
CA GLY A 188 -13.92 -5.36 1.46
C GLY A 188 -13.16 -6.55 2.02
N ILE A 189 -12.20 -7.11 1.28
CA ILE A 189 -11.31 -8.21 1.74
C ILE A 189 -9.93 -7.67 2.02
N GLY A 190 -9.81 -6.90 3.09
CA GLY A 190 -8.55 -6.31 3.49
C GLY A 190 -8.76 -4.95 4.10
N GLU A 191 -8.10 -4.71 5.24
CA GLU A 191 -8.23 -3.44 5.95
C GLU A 191 -7.49 -2.30 5.24
N ARG A 192 -6.49 -2.62 4.41
CA ARG A 192 -5.65 -1.66 3.67
C ARG A 192 -5.17 -2.25 2.35
N PRO A 193 -5.01 -1.44 1.29
CA PRO A 193 -4.52 -1.90 0.00
C PRO A 193 -3.01 -2.25 -0.03
N TYR A 194 -2.34 -2.35 1.12
CA TYR A 194 -0.90 -2.71 1.23
C TYR A 194 -0.63 -3.83 2.22
N ALA A 195 -1.64 -4.26 2.96
CA ALA A 195 -1.46 -5.30 3.95
C ALA A 195 -1.56 -6.65 3.23
N TYR A 196 -0.43 -7.15 2.72
CA TYR A 196 -0.31 -8.56 2.41
C TYR A 196 0.76 -9.21 3.27
N SER A 197 0.29 -10.09 4.16
CA SER A 197 1.07 -11.23 4.60
C SER A 197 0.56 -12.41 3.76
N ILE A 198 1.45 -13.00 2.94
CA ILE A 198 1.22 -14.26 2.21
C ILE A 198 0.85 -15.42 3.17
N LYS A 199 0.94 -15.20 4.47
CA LYS A 199 0.68 -16.17 5.54
C LYS A 199 -0.70 -16.03 6.19
N ASP A 200 -1.55 -15.13 5.71
CA ASP A 200 -2.86 -14.98 6.30
C ASP A 200 -3.72 -16.20 5.98
N LYS A 201 -4.01 -17.01 7.01
CA LYS A 201 -4.99 -18.11 7.04
C LYS A 201 -6.43 -17.70 6.61
N LYS A 202 -6.61 -16.50 6.04
CA LYS A 202 -7.87 -15.91 5.58
C LYS A 202 -8.34 -16.47 4.24
N GLU A 203 -7.53 -17.24 3.51
CA GLU A 203 -7.91 -17.86 2.23
C GLU A 203 -9.05 -18.90 2.37
N GLU A 204 -9.37 -19.35 3.58
CA GLU A 204 -10.52 -20.24 3.82
C GLU A 204 -11.77 -19.51 4.35
N SER A 205 -11.69 -18.20 4.58
CA SER A 205 -12.81 -17.42 5.13
C SER A 205 -14.00 -17.36 4.16
N ASN A 206 -15.21 -17.28 4.72
CA ASN A 206 -16.42 -17.07 3.93
C ASN A 206 -16.37 -15.76 3.13
N GLU A 207 -15.66 -14.75 3.64
CA GLU A 207 -15.40 -13.51 2.93
C GLU A 207 -14.57 -13.78 1.68
N TYR A 208 -13.42 -14.44 1.80
CA TYR A 208 -12.56 -14.75 0.66
C TYR A 208 -13.28 -15.55 -0.43
N LYS A 209 -14.10 -16.53 -0.04
CA LYS A 209 -14.94 -17.28 -0.98
C LYS A 209 -15.95 -16.38 -1.71
N LYS A 210 -16.58 -15.42 -1.02
CA LYS A 210 -17.48 -14.44 -1.64
C LYS A 210 -16.75 -13.55 -2.65
N TYR A 211 -15.54 -13.10 -2.33
CA TYR A 211 -14.70 -12.34 -3.27
C TYR A 211 -14.32 -13.15 -4.50
N LEU A 212 -13.91 -14.41 -4.34
CA LEU A 212 -13.60 -15.26 -5.50
C LEU A 212 -14.83 -15.43 -6.40
N SER A 213 -16.02 -15.65 -5.83
CA SER A 213 -17.27 -15.71 -6.59
C SER A 213 -17.57 -14.39 -7.31
N LEU A 214 -17.36 -13.26 -6.64
CA LEU A 214 -17.55 -11.92 -7.20
C LEU A 214 -16.60 -11.67 -8.38
N ILE A 215 -15.30 -11.88 -8.20
CA ILE A 215 -14.28 -11.64 -9.22
C ILE A 215 -14.51 -12.52 -10.45
N LYS A 216 -14.90 -13.79 -10.25
CA LYS A 216 -15.23 -14.70 -11.37
C LYS A 216 -16.47 -14.26 -12.14
N ALA A 217 -17.44 -13.65 -11.45
CA ALA A 217 -18.67 -13.15 -12.06
C ALA A 217 -18.47 -11.83 -12.81
N ILE A 218 -17.37 -11.10 -12.59
CA ILE A 218 -17.06 -9.88 -13.34
C ILE A 218 -16.46 -10.25 -14.69
N ASN A 219 -17.16 -9.89 -15.77
CA ASN A 219 -16.76 -10.20 -17.13
C ASN A 219 -15.63 -9.28 -17.60
N GLU A 220 -15.63 -8.02 -17.16
CA GLU A 220 -14.76 -6.96 -17.65
C GLU A 220 -14.36 -5.97 -16.55
N VAL A 221 -13.07 -5.67 -16.47
CA VAL A 221 -12.50 -4.57 -15.69
C VAL A 221 -11.79 -3.65 -16.67
N LYS A 222 -12.17 -2.38 -16.72
CA LYS A 222 -11.58 -1.40 -17.64
C LYS A 222 -11.37 -0.05 -16.99
N VAL A 223 -10.43 0.72 -17.52
CA VAL A 223 -10.14 2.08 -17.08
C VAL A 223 -10.30 3.01 -18.27
N GLU A 224 -11.22 3.96 -18.18
CA GLU A 224 -11.59 4.85 -19.28
C GLU A 224 -12.18 6.15 -18.71
N ASP A 225 -11.97 7.29 -19.37
CA ASP A 225 -12.55 8.58 -18.97
C ASP A 225 -12.32 8.95 -17.48
N GLY A 226 -11.15 8.60 -16.93
CA GLY A 226 -10.82 8.87 -15.52
C GLY A 226 -11.58 8.00 -14.51
N LEU A 227 -12.19 6.90 -14.95
CA LEU A 227 -13.00 5.99 -14.13
C LEU A 227 -12.53 4.53 -14.26
N LEU A 228 -12.60 3.79 -13.16
CA LEU A 228 -12.42 2.35 -13.07
C LEU A 228 -13.81 1.68 -13.13
N TYR A 229 -14.00 0.79 -14.10
CA TYR A 229 -15.25 0.10 -14.34
C TYR A 229 -15.14 -1.38 -13.99
N PHE A 230 -16.18 -1.91 -13.36
CA PHE A 230 -16.42 -3.34 -13.18
C PHE A 230 -17.76 -3.68 -13.81
N LEU A 231 -17.76 -4.59 -14.78
CA LEU A 231 -18.96 -4.96 -15.52
C LEU A 231 -19.24 -6.45 -15.37
N LYS A 232 -20.47 -6.74 -14.96
CA LYS A 232 -21.11 -8.05 -15.12
C LYS A 232 -22.03 -7.99 -16.32
N LYS A 233 -21.92 -8.97 -17.22
CA LYS A 233 -22.73 -9.19 -18.41
C LYS A 233 -23.32 -10.60 -18.36
#